data_AF-A0A7K0XD65-F1
#
_entry.id   AF-A0A7K0XD65-F1
#
_cell.length_a   1.000
_cell.length_b   1.000
_cell.length_c   1.000
_cell.angle_alpha   90.00
_cell.angle_beta   90.00
_cell.angle_gamma   90.00
#
_symmetry.space_group_name_H-M   'P 1'
#
loop_
_entity.id
_entity.type
_entity.pdbx_description
1 polymer ?
#
loop_
_entity_poly.entity_id
_entity_poly.type
_entity_poly.pdbx_seq_one_letter_code
_entity_poly.pdbx_strand_id
1 'polypeptide(L)' 'MGACGCGYTTDPEKNCNGTHKVVKAVKEDIAQKLEANGFAPAAEFIKNN' A
#
# COMPACT_ATOMS: atom_id res chain seq x y z
N MET A 1 -3.74 0.83 22.79
CA MET A 1 -3.44 1.08 21.36
C MET A 1 -2.52 -0.04 20.93
N GLY A 2 -3.07 -1.09 20.31
CA GLY A 2 -2.34 -2.34 20.04
C GLY A 2 -1.45 -2.25 18.80
N ALA A 3 -0.64 -3.30 18.60
CA ALA A 3 0.22 -3.44 17.43
C ALA A 3 -0.58 -3.22 16.12
N CYS A 4 0.00 -2.50 15.16
CA CYS A 4 -0.67 -2.25 13.88
C CYS A 4 -0.95 -3.57 13.16
N GLY A 5 -2.22 -3.90 12.98
CA GLY A 5 -2.64 -5.03 12.14
C GLY A 5 -2.35 -4.85 10.65
N CYS A 6 -1.84 -3.67 10.27
CA CYS A 6 -1.49 -3.35 8.89
C CYS A 6 -0.19 -4.03 8.41
N GLY A 7 0.67 -4.52 9.30
CA GLY A 7 1.94 -5.17 8.92
C GLY A 7 3.03 -4.24 8.35
N TYR A 8 2.66 -3.03 7.93
CA TYR A 8 3.56 -2.04 7.32
C TYR A 8 3.97 -0.92 8.28
N THR A 9 3.74 -1.04 9.59
CA THR A 9 4.16 0.01 10.52
C THR A 9 5.69 0.12 10.55
N THR A 10 6.18 1.34 10.42
CA THR A 10 7.61 1.67 10.58
C THR A 10 7.97 2.04 12.01
N ASP A 11 6.98 2.04 12.91
CA ASP A 11 7.18 2.28 14.33
C ASP A 11 7.88 1.08 14.98
N PRO A 12 9.00 1.28 15.71
CA PRO A 12 9.77 0.18 16.31
C PRO A 12 9.00 -0.57 17.40
N GLU A 13 8.06 0.11 18.07
CA GLU A 13 7.16 -0.48 19.07
C GLU A 13 5.93 -1.13 18.41
N LYS A 14 5.90 -1.18 17.07
CA LYS A 14 4.82 -1.70 16.23
C LYS A 14 3.49 -0.98 16.42
N ASN A 15 3.49 0.24 16.95
CA ASN A 15 2.27 1.03 17.09
C ASN A 15 1.72 1.45 15.73
N CYS A 16 0.43 1.76 15.66
CA CYS A 16 -0.16 2.31 14.44
C CYS A 16 0.32 3.77 14.26
N ASN A 17 1.13 4.00 13.23
CA ASN A 17 1.62 5.33 12.86
C ASN A 17 1.03 5.83 11.52
N GLY A 18 -0.02 5.17 11.01
CA GLY A 18 -0.70 5.57 9.78
C GLY A 18 -0.04 5.11 8.47
N THR A 19 1.00 4.28 8.52
CA THR A 19 1.71 3.81 7.30
C THR A 19 0.79 3.08 6.31
N HIS A 20 -0.31 2.48 6.75
CA HIS A 20 -1.33 1.90 5.87
C HIS A 20 -1.92 2.91 4.86
N LYS A 21 -2.01 4.20 5.22
CA LYS A 21 -2.48 5.26 4.30
C LYS A 21 -1.44 5.54 3.23
N VAL A 22 -0.17 5.56 3.61
CA VAL A 22 0.95 5.75 2.69
C VAL A 22 1.03 4.59 1.71
N VAL A 23 0.96 3.35 2.22
CA VAL A 23 0.94 2.13 1.38
C VAL A 23 -0.23 2.16 0.39
N LYS A 24 -1.42 2.58 0.82
CA LYS A 24 -2.57 2.73 -0.07
C LYS A 24 -2.29 3.75 -1.19
N ALA A 25 -1.81 4.95 -0.84
CA ALA A 25 -1.49 5.99 -1.82
C ALA A 25 -0.41 5.54 -2.82
N VAL A 26 0.61 4.83 -2.36
CA VAL A 26 1.66 4.27 -3.21
C VAL A 26 1.12 3.19 -4.15
N LYS A 27 0.23 2.31 -3.67
CA LYS A 27 -0.42 1.30 -4.53
C LYS A 27 -1.26 1.96 -5.63
N GLU A 28 -1.99 3.02 -5.30
CA GLU A 28 -2.77 3.78 -6.29
C GLU A 28 -1.86 4.44 -7.35
N ASP A 29 -0.78 5.12 -6.94
CA ASP A 29 0.20 5.71 -7.86
C ASP A 29 0.86 4.66 -8.77
N ILE A 30 1.27 3.52 -8.20
CA ILE A 30 1.87 2.40 -8.94
C ILE A 30 0.86 1.83 -9.94
N ALA A 31 -0.40 1.63 -9.53
CA ALA A 31 -1.42 1.11 -10.41
C ALA A 31 -1.69 2.05 -11.60
N GLN A 32 -1.78 3.36 -11.36
CA GLN A 32 -1.91 4.34 -12.44
C GLN A 32 -0.73 4.30 -13.42
N LYS A 33 0.49 4.15 -12.90
CA LYS A 33 1.70 4.01 -13.74
C LYS A 33 1.70 2.70 -14.52
N LEU A 34 1.27 1.60 -13.91
CA LEU A 34 1.17 0.30 -14.58
C LEU A 34 0.11 0.33 -15.69
N GLU A 35 -1.05 0.94 -15.45
CA GLU A 35 -2.09 1.16 -16.48
C GLU A 35 -1.56 2.00 -17.65
N ALA A 36 -0.85 3.09 -17.35
CA ALA A 36 -0.26 3.96 -18.37
C ALA A 36 0.83 3.28 -19.20
N ASN A 37 1.54 2.30 -18.64
CA ASN A 37 2.58 1.52 -19.33
C ASN A 37 2.03 0.22 -19.98
N GLY A 38 0.71 0.00 -19.98
CA GLY A 38 0.08 -1.17 -20.60
C GLY A 38 0.09 -2.44 -19.74
N PHE A 39 0.47 -2.36 -18.47
CA PHE A 39 0.47 -3.47 -17.50
C PHE A 39 -0.84 -3.52 -16.69
N ALA A 40 -1.99 -3.54 -17.39
CA ALA A 40 -3.32 -3.65 -16.77
C ALA A 40 -3.48 -4.79 -15.73
N PRO A 41 -3.02 -6.04 -15.98
CA PRO A 41 -3.16 -7.11 -14.99
C PRO A 41 -2.33 -6.87 -13.72
N ALA A 42 -1.19 -6.19 -13.84
CA ALA A 42 -0.36 -5.84 -12.68
C ALA A 42 -0.99 -4.69 -11.88
N ALA A 43 -1.61 -3.72 -12.56
CA ALA A 43 -2.35 -2.65 -11.89
C ALA A 43 -3.54 -3.19 -11.08
N GLU A 44 -4.29 -4.15 -11.64
CA GLU A 44 -5.40 -4.79 -10.96
C GLU A 44 -4.95 -5.64 -9.77
N PHE A 45 -3.81 -6.34 -9.90
CA PHE A 45 -3.21 -7.09 -8.79
C PHE A 45 -2.87 -6.19 -7.60
N ILE A 46 -2.29 -5.01 -7.87
CA ILE A 46 -1.87 -4.04 -6.85
C ILE A 46 -3.06 -3.32 -6.19
N LYS A 47 -4.19 -3.14 -6.89
CA LYS A 47 -5.42 -2.57 -6.30
C LYS A 47 -6.11 -3.54 -5.33
N ASN A 48 -5.96 -4.85 -5.54
CA ASN A 48 -6.67 -5.90 -4.80
C ASN A 48 -5.86 -6.58 -3.67
N ASN A 49 -4.54 -6.33 -3.58
CA ASN A 49 -3.65 -6.84 -2.52
C ASN A 49 -3.02 -5.69 -1.76
#